data_AF-A0AA43LAB6-F1
#
_entry.id   AF-A0AA43LAB6-F1
#
_cell.length_a   1.000
_cell.length_b   1.000
_cell.length_c   1.000
_cell.angle_alpha   90.00
_cell.angle_beta   90.00
_cell.angle_gamma   90.00
#
_symmetry.space_group_name_H-M   'P 1'
#
loop_
_entity.id
_entity.type
_entity.pdbx_description
1 polymer ?
#
loop_
_entity_poly.entity_id
_entity_poly.type
_entity_poly.pdbx_seq_one_letter_code
_entity_poly.pdbx_strand_id
1 'polypeptide(L)'
;MRTIRDSWFIVCSDFRGDKLKVFGTLITTIIFMGYLAGMMSLVTNDVLANQDRTMLADFLLLSLMPLIGVSFSRRSMKYWSEDSYTRMLAYLRALPIPVTVVLTRRKFQAIGSFTVNGVLFFGIVYMLGENYRKGMTLPAFIAFAITWIGVGLIVSGLYIFIEYLFSGKVYLGLTVLIVVASWAISFLVMLGGGNLFLYSISLSKEWGLLSPIMWGTLLLGTISVQLFSKWTIHRLKSRDLV
;
A
#
# COMPACT_ATOMS: atom_id res chain seq x y z
N MET A 1 3.87 -5.11 25.62
CA MET A 1 3.99 -3.64 25.79
C MET A 1 5.40 -3.11 25.52
N ARG A 2 6.48 -3.73 26.01
CA ARG A 2 7.88 -3.33 25.67
C ARG A 2 8.17 -3.33 24.17
N THR A 3 7.78 -4.39 23.46
CA THR A 3 7.98 -4.52 21.99
C THR A 3 7.42 -3.38 21.16
N ILE A 4 6.25 -2.84 21.52
CA ILE A 4 5.61 -1.72 20.79
C ILE A 4 6.39 -0.43 21.03
N ARG A 5 6.76 -0.16 22.28
CA ARG A 5 7.53 1.04 22.67
C ARG A 5 8.91 1.04 22.03
N ASP A 6 9.59 -0.09 22.03
CA ASP A 6 10.93 -0.23 21.44
C ASP A 6 10.87 -0.09 19.91
N SER A 7 9.87 -0.70 19.27
CA SER A 7 9.66 -0.55 17.82
C SER A 7 9.38 0.90 17.43
N TRP A 8 8.52 1.59 18.20
CA TRP A 8 8.20 3.00 17.97
C TRP A 8 9.44 3.89 18.14
N PHE A 9 10.23 3.64 19.19
CA PHE A 9 11.47 4.38 19.43
C PHE A 9 12.46 4.22 18.26
N ILE A 10 12.61 3.00 17.72
CA ILE A 10 13.47 2.77 16.56
C ILE A 10 12.97 3.55 15.34
N VAL A 11 11.66 3.51 15.05
CA VAL A 11 11.07 4.29 13.94
C VAL A 11 11.34 5.78 14.13
N CYS A 12 11.08 6.33 15.32
CA CYS A 12 11.37 7.74 15.59
C CYS A 12 12.86 8.09 15.49
N SER A 13 13.75 7.18 15.88
CA SER A 13 15.20 7.37 15.74
C SER A 13 15.65 7.38 14.28
N ASP A 14 15.04 6.55 13.42
CA ASP A 14 15.32 6.51 11.98
C ASP A 14 14.99 7.86 11.32
N PHE A 15 13.90 8.51 11.75
CA PHE A 15 13.54 9.85 11.28
C PHE A 15 14.38 10.99 11.87
N ARG A 16 15.00 10.78 13.05
CA ARG A 16 15.86 11.79 13.70
C ARG A 16 17.29 11.79 13.19
N GLY A 17 17.80 10.65 12.72
CA GLY A 17 19.23 10.48 12.43
C GLY A 17 19.74 11.28 11.23
N ASP A 18 18.97 11.39 10.15
CA ASP A 18 19.49 11.95 8.90
C ASP A 18 18.46 12.81 8.15
N LYS A 19 18.33 14.07 8.60
CA LYS A 19 17.32 15.03 8.12
C LYS A 19 17.36 15.22 6.60
N LEU A 20 18.54 15.14 5.98
CA LEU A 20 18.72 15.29 4.53
C LEU A 20 18.11 14.09 3.77
N LYS A 21 18.29 12.87 4.30
CA LYS A 21 17.66 11.67 3.72
C LYS A 21 16.15 11.71 3.87
N VAL A 22 15.64 12.11 5.04
CA VAL A 22 14.18 12.25 5.28
C VAL A 22 13.59 13.26 4.30
N PHE A 23 14.21 14.42 4.16
CA PHE A 23 13.78 15.45 3.21
C PHE A 23 13.77 14.94 1.76
N GLY A 24 14.84 14.26 1.33
CA GLY A 24 14.89 13.63 0.01
C GLY A 24 13.80 12.57 -0.22
N THR A 25 13.49 11.75 0.79
CA THR A 25 12.40 10.77 0.70
C THR A 25 11.02 11.44 0.62
N LEU A 26 10.81 12.55 1.34
CA LEU A 26 9.55 13.31 1.27
C LEU A 26 9.34 13.92 -0.11
N ILE A 27 10.36 14.58 -0.68
CA ILE A 27 10.29 15.12 -2.04
C ILE A 27 9.97 14.03 -3.06
N THR A 28 10.71 12.91 -2.99
CA THR A 28 10.49 11.78 -3.92
C THR A 28 9.07 11.23 -3.79
N THR A 29 8.58 11.12 -2.55
CA THR A 29 7.21 10.66 -2.27
C THR A 29 6.18 11.63 -2.86
N ILE A 30 6.33 12.94 -2.67
CA ILE A 30 5.41 13.94 -3.21
C ILE A 30 5.37 13.89 -4.73
N ILE A 31 6.54 13.85 -5.39
CA ILE A 31 6.62 13.81 -6.86
C ILE A 31 5.97 12.52 -7.38
N PHE A 32 6.32 11.37 -6.81
CA PHE A 32 5.84 10.08 -7.30
C PHE A 32 4.35 9.87 -7.03
N MET A 33 3.89 10.15 -5.81
CA MET A 33 2.47 10.07 -5.45
C MET A 33 1.65 11.12 -6.19
N GLY A 34 2.18 12.33 -6.38
CA GLY A 34 1.52 13.38 -7.14
C GLY A 34 1.34 13.02 -8.61
N TYR A 35 2.37 12.44 -9.25
CA TYR A 35 2.28 11.94 -10.61
C TYR A 35 1.24 10.83 -10.74
N LEU A 36 1.32 9.80 -9.87
CA LEU A 36 0.37 8.68 -9.89
C LEU A 36 -1.06 9.12 -9.61
N ALA A 37 -1.25 10.02 -8.63
CA ALA A 37 -2.56 10.57 -8.29
C ALA A 37 -3.12 11.44 -9.41
N GLY A 38 -2.29 12.24 -10.07
CA GLY A 38 -2.68 13.04 -11.23
C GLY A 38 -3.13 12.17 -12.39
N MET A 39 -2.34 11.15 -12.76
CA MET A 39 -2.70 10.18 -13.79
C MET A 39 -4.01 9.47 -13.43
N MET A 40 -4.13 9.00 -12.19
CA MET A 40 -5.34 8.32 -11.73
C MET A 40 -6.56 9.23 -11.81
N SER A 41 -6.42 10.48 -11.35
CA SER A 41 -7.49 11.46 -11.39
C SER A 41 -7.98 11.74 -12.81
N LEU A 42 -7.10 11.82 -13.79
CA LEU A 42 -7.50 12.06 -15.18
C LEU A 42 -8.34 10.89 -15.72
N VAL A 43 -7.86 9.66 -15.52
CA VAL A 43 -8.54 8.44 -15.99
C VAL A 43 -9.89 8.27 -15.29
N THR A 44 -9.92 8.40 -13.96
CA THR A 44 -11.14 8.19 -13.21
C THR A 44 -12.15 9.32 -13.38
N ASN A 45 -11.70 10.55 -13.59
CA ASN A 45 -12.60 11.68 -13.85
C ASN A 45 -13.32 11.53 -15.19
N ASP A 46 -12.65 11.00 -16.21
CA ASP A 46 -13.25 10.68 -17.51
C ASP A 46 -14.25 9.51 -17.40
N VAL A 47 -13.85 8.42 -16.74
CA VAL A 47 -14.73 7.28 -16.45
C VAL A 47 -15.98 7.71 -15.67
N LEU A 48 -15.83 8.61 -14.70
CA LEU A 48 -16.95 9.10 -13.90
C LEU A 48 -17.87 10.04 -14.69
N ALA A 49 -17.34 10.82 -15.64
CA ALA A 49 -18.13 11.69 -16.52
C ALA A 49 -18.99 10.88 -17.50
N ASN A 50 -18.35 9.94 -18.20
CA ASN A 50 -18.98 9.19 -19.29
C ASN A 50 -19.68 7.92 -18.80
N GLN A 51 -19.51 7.56 -17.52
CA GLN A 51 -19.89 6.25 -16.95
C GLN A 51 -19.35 5.08 -17.76
N ASP A 52 -18.20 5.28 -18.40
CA ASP A 52 -17.62 4.29 -19.29
C ASP A 52 -17.01 3.15 -18.47
N ARG A 53 -17.35 1.91 -18.82
CA ARG A 53 -16.95 0.72 -18.06
C ARG A 53 -15.57 0.24 -18.48
N THR A 54 -14.61 1.17 -18.54
CA THR A 54 -13.25 0.86 -18.96
C THR A 54 -12.52 0.06 -17.88
N MET A 55 -11.80 -0.97 -18.32
CA MET A 55 -10.92 -1.77 -17.45
C MET A 55 -9.74 -0.96 -16.89
N LEU A 56 -9.38 0.17 -17.53
CA LEU A 56 -8.21 0.96 -17.19
C LEU A 56 -8.28 1.53 -15.77
N ALA A 57 -9.44 2.05 -15.35
CA ALA A 57 -9.62 2.57 -14.00
C ALA A 57 -9.42 1.46 -12.96
N ASP A 58 -10.04 0.30 -13.14
CA ASP A 58 -9.92 -0.85 -12.23
C ASP A 58 -8.48 -1.35 -12.13
N PHE A 59 -7.80 -1.48 -13.28
CA PHE A 59 -6.42 -1.93 -13.34
C PHE A 59 -5.47 -0.98 -12.63
N LEU A 60 -5.59 0.33 -12.91
CA LEU A 60 -4.78 1.34 -12.23
C LEU A 60 -5.04 1.32 -10.73
N LEU A 61 -6.29 1.21 -10.32
CA LEU A 61 -6.62 1.20 -8.90
C LEU A 61 -6.02 -0.04 -8.21
N LEU A 62 -6.25 -1.24 -8.74
CA LEU A 62 -5.72 -2.48 -8.16
C LEU A 62 -4.18 -2.56 -8.17
N SER A 63 -3.52 -1.99 -9.18
CA SER A 63 -2.06 -1.99 -9.28
C SER A 63 -1.39 -0.92 -8.42
N LEU A 64 -2.03 0.24 -8.24
CA LEU A 64 -1.47 1.38 -7.50
C LEU A 64 -1.74 1.32 -5.99
N MET A 65 -2.85 0.73 -5.53
CA MET A 65 -3.15 0.68 -4.08
C MET A 65 -2.04 0.03 -3.23
N PRO A 66 -1.41 -1.07 -3.66
CA PRO A 66 -0.30 -1.65 -2.91
C PRO A 66 0.92 -0.73 -2.81
N LEU A 67 1.11 0.20 -3.76
CA LEU A 67 2.23 1.15 -3.77
C LEU A 67 2.09 2.22 -2.67
N ILE A 68 0.87 2.49 -2.21
CA ILE A 68 0.61 3.43 -1.10
C ILE A 68 1.29 2.94 0.19
N GLY A 69 1.36 1.62 0.40
CA GLY A 69 2.03 1.01 1.56
C GLY A 69 3.56 1.01 1.49
N VAL A 70 4.16 1.42 0.37
CA VAL A 70 5.60 1.40 0.15
C VAL A 70 6.24 2.73 0.57
N SER A 71 7.37 2.63 1.28
CA SER A 71 8.20 3.80 1.61
C SER A 71 9.24 4.03 0.49
N PHE A 72 9.13 5.15 -0.22
CA PHE A 72 10.04 5.54 -1.31
C PHE A 72 11.39 6.03 -0.78
N SER A 73 12.19 5.10 -0.24
CA SER A 73 13.55 5.36 0.18
C SER A 73 14.56 4.79 -0.80
N ARG A 74 15.75 5.41 -0.90
CA ARG A 74 16.89 4.92 -1.69
C ARG A 74 17.23 3.45 -1.39
N ARG A 75 17.03 3.01 -0.16
CA ARG A 75 17.23 1.62 0.26
C ARG A 75 16.17 0.68 -0.30
N SER A 76 14.92 1.14 -0.34
CA SER A 76 13.81 0.38 -0.93
C SER A 76 14.04 0.19 -2.42
N MET A 77 14.37 1.24 -3.18
CA MET A 77 14.55 1.15 -4.64
C MET A 77 15.77 0.36 -5.12
N LYS A 78 16.71 0.02 -4.23
CA LYS A 78 17.90 -0.78 -4.57
C LYS A 78 17.63 -2.28 -4.70
N TYR A 79 16.41 -2.76 -4.49
CA TYR A 79 16.07 -4.19 -4.65
C TYR A 79 16.35 -4.72 -6.07
N TRP A 80 16.41 -3.83 -7.08
CA TRP A 80 16.63 -4.21 -8.47
C TRP A 80 18.08 -4.57 -8.78
N SER A 81 19.04 -3.91 -8.12
CA SER A 81 20.48 -4.10 -8.35
C SER A 81 21.21 -4.85 -7.24
N GLU A 82 20.68 -4.81 -6.01
CA GLU A 82 21.29 -5.43 -4.83
C GLU A 82 20.26 -6.24 -4.03
N ASP A 83 20.69 -7.34 -3.39
CA ASP A 83 19.85 -8.06 -2.43
C ASP A 83 19.72 -7.31 -1.10
N SER A 84 19.07 -6.15 -1.19
CA SER A 84 18.93 -5.15 -0.13
C SER A 84 18.17 -5.71 1.07
N TYR A 85 17.23 -6.62 0.83
CA TYR A 85 16.40 -7.25 1.87
C TYR A 85 17.18 -8.32 2.63
N THR A 86 17.94 -9.19 1.96
CA THR A 86 18.80 -10.17 2.63
C THR A 86 19.90 -9.49 3.45
N ARG A 87 20.55 -8.44 2.92
CA ARG A 87 21.55 -7.65 3.66
C ARG A 87 20.93 -6.95 4.88
N MET A 88 19.71 -6.42 4.75
CA MET A 88 18.98 -5.84 5.87
C MET A 88 18.72 -6.87 6.97
N LEU A 89 18.28 -8.07 6.58
CA LEU A 89 17.96 -9.13 7.51
C LEU A 89 19.21 -9.63 8.25
N ALA A 90 20.33 -9.82 7.53
CA ALA A 90 21.61 -10.20 8.10
C ALA A 90 22.10 -9.17 9.13
N TYR A 91 22.02 -7.88 8.80
CA TYR A 91 22.36 -6.80 9.73
C TYR A 91 21.47 -6.80 10.97
N LEU A 92 20.15 -6.97 10.81
CA LEU A 92 19.21 -6.96 11.92
C LEU A 92 19.34 -8.19 12.83
N ARG A 93 19.81 -9.33 12.32
CA ARG A 93 20.16 -10.51 13.14
C ARG A 93 21.48 -10.36 13.89
N ALA A 94 22.41 -9.54 13.38
CA ALA A 94 23.66 -9.26 14.08
C ALA A 94 23.44 -8.34 15.32
N LEU A 95 22.33 -7.62 15.37
CA LEU A 95 21.94 -6.82 16.52
C LEU A 95 21.19 -7.68 17.55
N PRO A 96 21.31 -7.42 18.87
CA PRO A 96 20.58 -8.11 19.92
C PRO A 96 19.11 -7.63 19.98
N ILE A 97 18.42 -7.60 18.84
CA ILE A 97 17.05 -7.13 18.69
C ILE A 97 16.15 -8.33 18.38
N PRO A 98 15.07 -8.55 19.14
CA PRO A 98 14.15 -9.65 18.84
C PRO A 98 13.44 -9.42 17.50
N VAL A 99 13.28 -10.49 16.72
CA VAL A 99 12.62 -10.48 15.40
C VAL A 99 11.21 -9.87 15.44
N THR A 100 10.51 -10.01 16.56
CA THR A 100 9.19 -9.43 16.78
C THR A 100 9.20 -7.90 16.76
N VAL A 101 10.27 -7.27 17.24
CA VAL A 101 10.46 -5.80 17.20
C VAL A 101 10.79 -5.34 15.79
N VAL A 102 11.58 -6.10 15.04
CA VAL A 102 11.89 -5.80 13.63
C VAL A 102 10.61 -5.79 12.77
N LEU A 103 9.76 -6.80 12.90
CA LEU A 103 8.51 -6.87 12.13
C LEU A 103 7.50 -5.81 12.59
N THR A 104 7.46 -5.51 13.88
CA THR A 104 6.59 -4.45 14.42
C THR A 104 7.04 -3.08 13.93
N ARG A 105 8.35 -2.81 13.83
CA ARG A 105 8.90 -1.62 13.16
C ARG A 105 8.40 -1.52 11.71
N ARG A 106 8.44 -2.61 10.94
CA ARG A 106 7.96 -2.59 9.54
C ARG A 106 6.47 -2.30 9.45
N LYS A 107 5.65 -2.84 10.35
CA LYS A 107 4.21 -2.52 10.42
C LYS A 107 3.99 -1.03 10.68
N PHE A 108 4.71 -0.44 11.62
CA PHE A 108 4.63 1.00 11.89
C PHE A 108 5.05 1.84 10.68
N GLN A 109 6.08 1.41 9.95
CA GLN A 109 6.48 2.06 8.70
C GLN A 109 5.41 1.94 7.62
N ALA A 110 4.80 0.77 7.45
CA ALA A 110 3.70 0.57 6.50
C ALA A 110 2.49 1.45 6.86
N ILE A 111 2.09 1.49 8.14
CA ILE A 111 1.00 2.36 8.62
C ILE A 111 1.34 3.83 8.35
N GLY A 112 2.56 4.27 8.68
CA GLY A 112 3.01 5.63 8.39
C GLY A 112 2.98 5.96 6.90
N SER A 113 3.43 5.04 6.04
CA SER A 113 3.34 5.18 4.59
C SER A 113 1.90 5.23 4.10
N PHE A 114 1.01 4.37 4.59
CA PHE A 114 -0.41 4.40 4.24
C PHE A 114 -1.08 5.72 4.61
N THR A 115 -0.75 6.28 5.78
CA THR A 115 -1.29 7.58 6.20
C THR A 115 -0.77 8.70 5.32
N VAL A 116 0.55 8.85 5.16
CA VAL A 116 1.14 9.96 4.41
C VAL A 116 0.83 9.85 2.92
N ASN A 117 1.10 8.69 2.32
CA ASN A 117 0.87 8.46 0.90
C ASN A 117 -0.62 8.43 0.58
N GLY A 118 -1.46 7.87 1.46
CA GLY A 118 -2.91 7.84 1.27
C GLY A 118 -3.51 9.24 1.27
N VAL A 119 -3.14 10.09 2.25
CA VAL A 119 -3.60 11.48 2.30
C VAL A 119 -3.13 12.26 1.07
N LEU A 120 -1.86 12.12 0.67
CA LEU A 120 -1.34 12.79 -0.53
C LEU A 120 -2.03 12.29 -1.80
N PHE A 121 -2.11 10.98 -1.99
CA PHE A 121 -2.67 10.37 -3.20
C PHE A 121 -4.15 10.72 -3.36
N PHE A 122 -4.99 10.39 -2.38
CA PHE A 122 -6.42 10.67 -2.45
C PHE A 122 -6.74 12.17 -2.37
N GLY A 123 -5.93 12.95 -1.65
CA GLY A 123 -6.06 14.40 -1.61
C GLY A 123 -5.87 15.03 -2.99
N ILE A 124 -4.84 14.62 -3.74
CA ILE A 124 -4.58 15.11 -5.09
C ILE A 124 -5.66 14.62 -6.07
N VAL A 125 -6.08 13.34 -5.98
CA VAL A 125 -7.20 12.82 -6.79
C VAL A 125 -8.47 13.64 -6.58
N TYR A 126 -8.80 14.00 -5.34
CA TYR A 126 -9.97 14.83 -5.04
C TYR A 126 -9.84 16.27 -5.56
N MET A 127 -8.65 16.86 -5.45
CA MET A 127 -8.40 18.23 -5.90
C MET A 127 -8.51 18.37 -7.42
N LEU A 128 -7.96 17.41 -8.16
CA LEU A 128 -7.94 17.42 -9.63
C LEU A 128 -9.24 16.86 -10.24
N GLY A 129 -9.93 15.96 -9.55
CA GLY A 129 -11.14 15.32 -10.02
C GLY A 129 -12.40 16.17 -9.81
N GLU A 130 -12.76 16.99 -10.80
CA GLU A 130 -13.96 17.82 -10.74
C GLU A 130 -15.26 16.99 -10.58
N ASN A 131 -15.36 15.86 -11.27
CA ASN A 131 -16.54 14.99 -11.22
C ASN A 131 -16.71 14.30 -9.87
N TYR A 132 -15.62 14.10 -9.12
CA TYR A 132 -15.72 13.64 -7.73
C TYR A 132 -16.36 14.70 -6.84
N ARG A 133 -15.93 15.97 -6.99
CA ARG A 133 -16.45 17.09 -6.19
C ARG A 133 -17.91 17.41 -6.50
N LYS A 134 -18.33 17.25 -7.76
CA LYS A 134 -19.73 17.45 -8.18
C LYS A 134 -20.60 16.23 -7.86
N GLY A 135 -20.05 15.03 -8.00
CA GLY A 135 -20.81 13.78 -7.95
C GLY A 135 -20.85 13.09 -6.59
N MET A 136 -20.01 13.48 -5.62
CA MET A 136 -19.92 12.85 -4.30
C MET A 136 -19.83 13.88 -3.18
N THR A 137 -20.41 13.54 -2.03
CA THR A 137 -20.16 14.28 -0.79
C THR A 137 -18.77 13.93 -0.24
N LEU A 138 -18.16 14.84 0.53
CA LEU A 138 -16.85 14.61 1.12
C LEU A 138 -16.77 13.33 1.98
N PRO A 139 -17.77 12.99 2.82
CA PRO A 139 -17.77 11.74 3.58
C PRO A 139 -17.80 10.48 2.70
N ALA A 140 -18.53 10.52 1.57
CA ALA A 140 -18.55 9.42 0.61
C ALA A 140 -17.19 9.23 -0.05
N PHE A 141 -16.49 10.33 -0.39
CA PHE A 141 -15.14 10.24 -0.92
C PHE A 141 -14.14 9.68 0.10
N ILE A 142 -14.25 10.08 1.37
CA ILE A 142 -13.43 9.51 2.45
C ILE A 142 -13.68 8.01 2.60
N ALA A 143 -14.93 7.56 2.54
CA ALA A 143 -15.26 6.14 2.59
C ALA A 143 -14.67 5.35 1.42
N PHE A 144 -14.71 5.92 0.21
CA PHE A 144 -14.06 5.36 -0.98
C PHE A 144 -12.54 5.24 -0.78
N ALA A 145 -11.89 6.30 -0.31
CA ALA A 145 -10.45 6.29 -0.06
C ALA A 145 -10.05 5.22 0.98
N ILE A 146 -10.78 5.14 2.10
CA ILE A 146 -10.52 4.15 3.14
C ILE A 146 -10.73 2.72 2.64
N THR A 147 -11.77 2.49 1.82
CA THR A 147 -12.05 1.18 1.22
C THR A 147 -10.84 0.66 0.44
N TRP A 148 -10.25 1.52 -0.38
CA TRP A 148 -9.12 1.19 -1.22
C TRP A 148 -7.79 1.15 -0.47
N ILE A 149 -7.62 1.93 0.60
CA ILE A 149 -6.55 1.73 1.58
C ILE A 149 -6.64 0.32 2.20
N GLY A 150 -7.85 -0.16 2.52
CA GLY A 150 -8.09 -1.52 2.98
C GLY A 150 -7.59 -2.58 1.99
N VAL A 151 -7.91 -2.40 0.70
CA VAL A 151 -7.39 -3.28 -0.36
C VAL A 151 -5.86 -3.24 -0.44
N GLY A 152 -5.26 -2.05 -0.36
CA GLY A 152 -3.80 -1.89 -0.32
C GLY A 152 -3.16 -2.59 0.89
N LEU A 153 -3.82 -2.56 2.06
CA LEU A 153 -3.37 -3.25 3.27
C LEU A 153 -3.37 -4.78 3.11
N ILE A 154 -4.38 -5.34 2.45
CA ILE A 154 -4.45 -6.79 2.16
C ILE A 154 -3.18 -7.23 1.42
N VAL A 155 -2.83 -6.52 0.34
CA VAL A 155 -1.65 -6.83 -0.48
C VAL A 155 -0.34 -6.53 0.25
N SER A 156 -0.31 -5.46 1.06
CA SER A 156 0.88 -5.10 1.83
C SER A 156 1.26 -6.14 2.89
N GLY A 157 0.29 -6.86 3.45
CA GLY A 157 0.58 -8.01 4.32
C GLY A 157 1.42 -9.07 3.61
N LEU A 158 1.08 -9.37 2.36
CA LEU A 158 1.81 -10.31 1.51
C LEU A 158 3.18 -9.76 1.09
N TYR A 159 3.30 -8.47 0.80
CA TYR A 159 4.60 -7.84 0.55
C TYR A 159 5.55 -7.94 1.74
N ILE A 160 5.07 -7.66 2.96
CA ILE A 160 5.89 -7.80 4.16
C ILE A 160 6.34 -9.26 4.31
N PHE A 161 5.47 -10.24 4.09
CA PHE A 161 5.87 -11.64 4.15
C PHE A 161 7.00 -11.97 3.17
N ILE A 162 6.88 -11.54 1.91
CA ILE A 162 7.89 -11.82 0.88
C ILE A 162 9.20 -11.10 1.18
N GLU A 163 9.13 -9.84 1.61
CA GLU A 163 10.27 -8.98 1.94
C GLU A 163 11.24 -9.64 2.93
N TYR A 164 10.71 -10.39 3.92
CA TYR A 164 11.52 -11.04 4.94
C TYR A 164 11.91 -12.49 4.61
N LEU A 165 11.17 -13.17 3.72
CA LEU A 165 11.39 -14.59 3.43
C LEU A 165 12.20 -14.88 2.16
N PHE A 166 12.25 -13.94 1.22
CA PHE A 166 12.85 -14.19 -0.10
C PHE A 166 13.88 -13.12 -0.48
N SER A 167 14.67 -13.41 -1.52
CA SER A 167 15.64 -12.46 -2.09
C SER A 167 14.95 -11.39 -2.93
N GLY A 168 15.63 -10.27 -3.17
CA GLY A 168 15.11 -9.16 -3.98
C GLY A 168 14.62 -9.55 -5.38
N LYS A 169 15.22 -10.58 -6.01
CA LYS A 169 14.78 -11.09 -7.33
C LYS A 169 13.41 -11.76 -7.27
N VAL A 170 13.18 -12.59 -6.25
CA VAL A 170 11.89 -13.26 -6.04
C VAL A 170 10.82 -12.23 -5.67
N TYR A 171 11.21 -11.23 -4.87
CA TYR A 171 10.33 -10.10 -4.57
C TYR A 171 9.87 -9.40 -5.86
N LEU A 172 10.78 -9.10 -6.79
CA LEU A 172 10.41 -8.51 -8.08
C LEU A 172 9.51 -9.43 -8.93
N GLY A 173 9.81 -10.73 -9.01
CA GLY A 173 8.96 -11.66 -9.76
C GLY A 173 7.54 -11.70 -9.21
N LEU A 174 7.39 -11.67 -7.89
CA LEU A 174 6.08 -11.67 -7.23
C LEU A 174 5.35 -10.32 -7.36
N THR A 175 6.04 -9.18 -7.31
CA THR A 175 5.39 -7.89 -7.57
C THR A 175 4.87 -7.79 -9.01
N VAL A 176 5.64 -8.28 -9.99
CA VAL A 176 5.19 -8.39 -11.39
C VAL A 176 3.97 -9.31 -11.49
N LEU A 177 4.00 -10.47 -10.82
CA LEU A 177 2.86 -11.39 -10.80
C LEU A 177 1.59 -10.74 -10.21
N ILE A 178 1.71 -9.90 -9.17
CA ILE A 178 0.58 -9.16 -8.62
C ILE A 178 0.04 -8.13 -9.62
N VAL A 179 0.90 -7.42 -10.35
CA VAL A 179 0.46 -6.49 -11.39
C VAL A 179 -0.29 -7.24 -12.50
N VAL A 180 0.22 -8.39 -12.94
CA VAL A 180 -0.45 -9.26 -13.92
C VAL A 180 -1.79 -9.77 -13.38
N ALA A 181 -1.85 -10.16 -12.11
CA ALA A 181 -3.08 -10.58 -11.47
C ALA A 181 -4.11 -9.43 -11.39
N SER A 182 -3.69 -8.21 -11.07
CA SER A 182 -4.55 -7.02 -11.08
C SER A 182 -5.12 -6.76 -12.47
N TRP A 183 -4.32 -6.97 -13.53
CA TRP A 183 -4.79 -6.91 -14.91
C TRP A 183 -5.81 -8.02 -15.21
N ALA A 184 -5.50 -9.27 -14.87
CA ALA A 184 -6.43 -10.39 -15.09
C ALA A 184 -7.77 -10.19 -14.36
N ILE A 185 -7.75 -9.73 -13.10
CA ILE A 185 -8.97 -9.44 -12.32
C ILE A 185 -9.79 -8.34 -12.99
N SER A 186 -9.15 -7.24 -13.41
CA SER A 186 -9.85 -6.14 -14.07
C SER A 186 -10.47 -6.58 -15.40
N PHE A 187 -9.79 -7.45 -16.14
CA PHE A 187 -10.29 -8.02 -17.39
C PHE A 187 -11.51 -8.92 -17.15
N LEU A 188 -11.46 -9.78 -16.14
CA LEU A 188 -12.59 -10.64 -15.77
C LEU A 188 -13.82 -9.83 -15.34
N VAL A 189 -13.63 -8.74 -14.59
CA VAL A 189 -14.72 -7.85 -14.18
C VAL A 189 -15.34 -7.16 -15.39
N MET A 190 -14.52 -6.69 -16.33
CA MET A 190 -14.99 -6.10 -17.58
C MET A 190 -15.80 -7.11 -18.41
N LEU A 191 -15.36 -8.37 -18.52
CA LEU A 191 -16.12 -9.42 -19.21
C LEU A 191 -17.49 -9.70 -18.54
N GLY A 192 -17.57 -9.56 -17.22
CA GLY A 192 -18.84 -9.61 -16.48
C GLY A 192 -19.72 -8.37 -16.65
N GLY A 193 -19.31 -7.39 -17.46
CA GLY A 193 -19.99 -6.11 -17.65
C GLY A 193 -19.92 -5.18 -16.43
N GLY A 194 -19.08 -5.50 -15.44
CA GLY A 194 -18.89 -4.72 -14.22
C GLY A 194 -17.74 -3.73 -14.32
N ASN A 195 -17.62 -2.89 -13.29
CA ASN A 195 -16.47 -2.00 -13.08
C ASN A 195 -16.31 -1.77 -11.57
N LEU A 196 -15.18 -2.21 -11.00
CA LEU A 196 -14.92 -2.15 -9.56
C LEU A 196 -14.86 -0.70 -9.05
N PHE A 197 -14.30 0.19 -9.84
CA PHE A 197 -14.20 1.61 -9.53
C PHE A 197 -15.59 2.23 -9.39
N LEU A 198 -16.45 2.11 -10.41
CA LEU A 198 -17.83 2.62 -10.37
C LEU A 198 -18.65 1.93 -9.28
N TYR A 199 -18.48 0.63 -9.09
CA TYR A 199 -19.14 -0.13 -8.02
C TYR A 199 -18.77 0.44 -6.64
N SER A 200 -17.47 0.61 -6.36
CA SER A 200 -17.00 1.18 -5.10
C SER A 200 -17.51 2.61 -4.88
N ILE A 201 -17.57 3.44 -5.92
CA ILE A 201 -18.17 4.78 -5.84
C ILE A 201 -19.65 4.72 -5.49
N SER A 202 -20.42 3.84 -6.14
CA SER A 202 -21.88 3.74 -5.92
C SER A 202 -22.21 3.40 -4.46
N LEU A 203 -21.48 2.45 -3.88
CA LEU A 203 -21.66 2.02 -2.49
C LEU A 203 -21.17 3.07 -1.50
N SER A 204 -20.09 3.77 -1.83
CA SER A 204 -19.63 4.91 -1.02
C SER A 204 -20.62 6.08 -1.05
N LYS A 205 -21.32 6.33 -2.16
CA LYS A 205 -22.38 7.35 -2.24
C LYS A 205 -23.61 6.96 -1.42
N GLU A 206 -24.01 5.69 -1.50
CA GLU A 206 -25.23 5.20 -0.85
C GLU A 206 -25.07 5.12 0.67
N TRP A 207 -23.95 4.56 1.16
CA TRP A 207 -23.76 4.26 2.59
C TRP A 207 -22.79 5.20 3.30
N GLY A 208 -22.02 6.01 2.57
CA GLY A 208 -21.00 6.88 3.16
C GLY A 208 -20.01 6.11 4.03
N LEU A 209 -19.74 6.60 5.24
CA LEU A 209 -18.85 5.98 6.23
C LEU A 209 -19.41 4.67 6.85
N LEU A 210 -20.69 4.36 6.63
CA LEU A 210 -21.29 3.10 7.06
C LEU A 210 -21.20 2.01 5.98
N SER A 211 -20.48 2.29 4.88
CA SER A 211 -20.28 1.32 3.81
C SER A 211 -19.76 -0.03 4.34
N PRO A 212 -20.52 -1.12 4.17
CA PRO A 212 -20.09 -2.45 4.62
C PRO A 212 -18.76 -2.88 3.98
N ILE A 213 -18.53 -2.44 2.74
CA ILE A 213 -17.31 -2.78 1.99
C ILE A 213 -16.10 -2.07 2.58
N MET A 214 -16.24 -0.82 3.03
CA MET A 214 -15.16 -0.09 3.70
C MET A 214 -14.68 -0.83 4.95
N TRP A 215 -15.63 -1.23 5.81
CA TRP A 215 -15.30 -1.98 7.03
C TRP A 215 -14.80 -3.38 6.71
N GLY A 216 -15.38 -4.04 5.71
CA GLY A 216 -14.95 -5.35 5.23
C GLY A 216 -13.50 -5.36 4.75
N THR A 217 -13.11 -4.41 3.89
CA THR A 217 -11.73 -4.35 3.38
C THR A 217 -10.73 -3.93 4.46
N LEU A 218 -11.11 -3.06 5.39
CA LEU A 218 -10.26 -2.72 6.55
C LEU A 218 -10.04 -3.92 7.48
N LEU A 219 -11.10 -4.65 7.81
CA LEU A 219 -11.00 -5.86 8.64
C LEU A 219 -10.15 -6.92 7.95
N LEU A 220 -10.41 -7.20 6.67
CA LEU A 220 -9.60 -8.14 5.89
C LEU A 220 -8.14 -7.69 5.76
N GLY A 221 -7.89 -6.39 5.56
CA GLY A 221 -6.53 -5.83 5.49
C GLY A 221 -5.78 -5.98 6.81
N THR A 222 -6.41 -5.68 7.94
CA THR A 222 -5.80 -5.86 9.26
C THR A 222 -5.54 -7.32 9.59
N ILE A 223 -6.49 -8.22 9.28
CA ILE A 223 -6.32 -9.67 9.45
C ILE A 223 -5.17 -10.18 8.57
N SER A 224 -5.12 -9.78 7.30
CA SER A 224 -4.04 -10.15 6.38
C SER A 224 -2.66 -9.79 6.96
N VAL A 225 -2.47 -8.53 7.35
CA VAL A 225 -1.19 -8.07 7.93
C VAL A 225 -0.84 -8.84 9.20
N GLN A 226 -1.82 -9.13 10.08
CA GLN A 226 -1.57 -9.89 11.30
C GLN A 226 -1.19 -11.35 11.03
N LEU A 227 -1.93 -12.03 10.14
CA LEU A 227 -1.69 -13.42 9.76
C LEU A 227 -0.31 -13.58 9.10
N PHE A 228 -0.02 -12.79 8.07
CA PHE A 228 1.26 -12.82 7.37
C PHE A 228 2.42 -12.48 8.30
N SER A 229 2.23 -11.58 9.25
CA SER A 229 3.28 -11.26 10.23
C SER A 229 3.54 -12.40 11.21
N LYS A 230 2.49 -13.07 11.73
CA LYS A 230 2.67 -14.25 12.59
C LYS A 230 3.37 -15.37 11.83
N TRP A 231 2.98 -15.58 10.57
CA TRP A 231 3.58 -16.59 9.73
C TRP A 231 5.04 -16.28 9.40
N THR A 232 5.35 -15.01 9.12
CA THR A 232 6.72 -14.52 8.94
C THR A 232 7.58 -14.85 10.14
N ILE A 233 7.13 -14.56 11.37
CA ILE A 233 7.89 -14.88 12.60
C ILE A 233 8.18 -16.37 12.70
N HIS A 234 7.19 -17.22 12.42
CA HIS A 234 7.34 -18.67 12.52
C HIS A 234 8.37 -19.20 11.52
N ARG A 235 8.28 -18.79 10.24
CA ARG A 235 9.23 -19.16 9.18
C ARG A 235 10.62 -18.56 9.38
N LEU A 236 10.72 -17.36 9.97
CA LEU A 236 12.03 -16.73 10.17
C LEU A 236 12.87 -17.44 11.24
N LYS A 237 12.25 -18.21 12.13
CA LYS A 237 12.97 -19.02 13.14
C LYS A 237 13.67 -20.23 12.54
N SER A 238 13.19 -20.75 11.41
CA SER A 238 13.73 -21.95 10.77
C SER A 238 14.63 -21.66 9.56
N ARG A 239 14.85 -20.38 9.22
CA ARG A 239 15.64 -19.99 8.06
C ARG A 239 17.10 -19.73 8.44
N ASP A 240 18.01 -20.54 7.92
CA ASP A 240 19.43 -20.25 7.87
C ASP A 240 19.72 -19.14 6.85
N LEU A 241 20.62 -18.23 7.23
CA LEU A 241 21.04 -17.09 6.42
C LEU A 241 22.50 -17.20 5.98
N VAL A 242 23.02 -18.43 5.95
CA VAL A 242 24.36 -18.79 5.46
C VAL A 242 24.23 -19.36 4.07
#